data_AF-A0A2S2F815-F1
#
_entry.id   AF-A0A2S2F815-F1
#
_cell.length_a   1.000
_cell.length_b   1.000
_cell.length_c   1.000
_cell.angle_alpha   90.00
_cell.angle_beta   90.00
_cell.angle_gamma   90.00
#
_symmetry.space_group_name_H-M   'P 1'
#
loop_
_entity.id
_entity.type
_entity.pdbx_description
1 polymer ?
#
loop_
_entity_poly.entity_id
_entity_poly.type
_entity_poly.pdbx_seq_one_letter_code
_entity_poly.pdbx_strand_id
1 'polypeptide(L)'
;MKLKRLGLLYALTMIAMPSFAANVVTETQAVAILKGDGVKSVAAQSLFRNGVFSNKGFDNNAEAYRGYYFSQKPLTFLNFNVAALDIPYKTMYVGCCVIHQNSFILSHTIKSDMDTLHRFARKNNCRVDSDGLDGIIDPIAVKFVKKSNTTHFVSITCENPNAE
;
A
#
# COMPACT_ATOMS: atom_id res chain seq x y z
N MET A 1 -14.61 -19.49 66.94
CA MET A 1 -14.79 -19.40 65.47
C MET A 1 -13.62 -18.61 64.88
N LYS A 2 -12.74 -19.25 64.09
CA LYS A 2 -11.61 -18.58 63.39
C LYS A 2 -12.02 -18.36 61.93
N LEU A 3 -12.24 -17.11 61.52
CA LEU A 3 -12.54 -16.75 60.14
C LEU A 3 -11.21 -16.52 59.40
N LYS A 4 -10.80 -17.47 58.54
CA LYS A 4 -9.60 -17.36 57.70
C LYS A 4 -9.85 -16.32 56.60
N ARG A 5 -9.04 -15.26 56.57
CA ARG A 5 -8.97 -14.30 55.47
C ARG A 5 -8.29 -14.98 54.27
N LEU A 6 -9.04 -15.23 53.20
CA LEU A 6 -8.51 -15.66 51.91
C LEU A 6 -7.95 -14.42 51.20
N GLY A 7 -6.62 -14.30 51.12
CA GLY A 7 -5.96 -13.29 50.30
C GLY A 7 -6.05 -13.67 48.83
N LEU A 8 -6.74 -12.84 48.04
CA LEU A 8 -6.83 -12.99 46.59
C LEU A 8 -5.50 -12.50 45.97
N LEU A 9 -4.64 -13.44 45.55
CA LEU A 9 -3.48 -13.12 44.71
C LEU A 9 -3.98 -12.75 43.30
N TYR A 10 -3.88 -11.47 42.94
CA TYR A 10 -4.02 -11.03 41.54
C TYR A 10 -2.77 -11.46 40.76
N ALA A 11 -2.88 -12.52 39.97
CA ALA A 11 -1.85 -12.88 38.99
C ALA A 11 -1.94 -11.90 37.82
N LEU A 12 -0.96 -10.99 37.73
CA LEU A 12 -0.78 -10.07 36.62
C LEU A 12 -0.24 -10.87 35.41
N THR A 13 -1.12 -11.43 34.59
CA THR A 13 -0.71 -12.05 33.33
C THR A 13 -0.40 -10.94 32.32
N MET A 14 0.89 -10.63 32.14
CA MET A 14 1.34 -9.84 31.00
C MET A 14 1.02 -10.62 29.73
N ILE A 15 -0.07 -10.27 29.06
CA ILE A 15 -0.36 -10.74 27.71
C ILE A 15 0.69 -10.07 26.82
N ALA A 16 1.76 -10.80 26.50
CA ALA A 16 2.67 -10.42 25.42
C ALA A 16 1.85 -10.38 24.13
N MET A 17 1.46 -9.17 23.71
CA MET A 17 0.79 -8.99 22.43
C MET A 17 1.76 -9.44 21.34
N PRO A 18 1.37 -10.35 20.43
CA PRO A 18 2.20 -10.68 19.30
C PRO A 18 2.43 -9.40 18.51
N SER A 19 3.67 -8.90 18.54
CA SER A 19 4.14 -7.85 17.65
C SER A 19 4.06 -8.43 16.24
N PHE A 20 2.94 -8.24 15.56
CA PHE A 20 2.87 -8.43 14.13
C PHE A 20 3.90 -7.48 13.53
N ALA A 21 5.07 -8.01 13.15
CA ALA A 21 6.05 -7.25 12.42
C ALA A 21 5.36 -6.76 11.14
N ALA A 22 5.01 -5.48 11.10
CA ALA A 22 4.41 -4.87 9.93
C ALA A 22 5.43 -5.01 8.79
N ASN A 23 4.98 -5.44 7.61
CA ASN A 23 5.86 -5.40 6.45
C ASN A 23 6.13 -3.91 6.17
N VAL A 24 7.39 -3.55 5.92
CA VAL A 24 7.77 -2.16 5.62
C VAL A 24 8.44 -2.16 4.25
N VAL A 25 7.94 -1.31 3.34
CA VAL A 25 8.62 -0.99 2.09
C VAL A 25 9.66 0.08 2.41
N THR A 26 10.93 -0.19 2.12
CA THR A 26 11.98 0.84 2.24
C THR A 26 11.91 1.82 1.08
N GLU A 27 12.50 3.02 1.22
CA GLU A 27 12.60 3.98 0.10
C GLU A 27 13.24 3.34 -1.14
N THR A 28 14.30 2.56 -0.97
CA THR A 28 14.97 1.87 -2.09
C THR A 28 14.06 0.85 -2.78
N GLN A 29 13.29 0.07 -2.00
CA GLN A 29 12.32 -0.86 -2.58
C GLN A 29 11.19 -0.11 -3.29
N ALA A 30 10.69 0.98 -2.71
CA ALA A 30 9.66 1.80 -3.32
C ALA A 30 10.13 2.37 -4.67
N VAL A 31 11.35 2.93 -4.72
CA VAL A 31 11.92 3.44 -5.98
C VAL A 31 12.06 2.32 -7.01
N ALA A 32 12.57 1.14 -6.62
CA ALA A 32 12.72 0.00 -7.53
C ALA A 32 11.37 -0.48 -8.11
N ILE A 33 10.30 -0.42 -7.32
CA ILE A 33 8.94 -0.81 -7.76
C ILE A 33 8.32 0.28 -8.64
N LEU A 34 8.36 1.54 -8.17
CA LEU A 34 7.65 2.65 -8.81
C LEU A 34 8.30 3.09 -10.11
N LYS A 35 9.64 3.07 -10.20
CA LYS A 35 10.38 3.42 -11.42
C LYS A 35 10.71 2.24 -12.32
N GLY A 36 10.76 1.03 -11.76
CA GLY A 36 11.14 -0.18 -12.51
C GLY A 36 9.95 -0.86 -13.18
N ASP A 37 10.10 -2.14 -13.48
CA ASP A 37 9.09 -2.97 -14.17
C ASP A 37 7.89 -3.36 -13.30
N GLY A 38 7.56 -2.56 -12.27
CA GLY A 38 6.45 -2.81 -11.36
C GLY A 38 6.55 -4.19 -10.71
N VAL A 39 5.57 -5.05 -11.00
CA VAL A 39 5.48 -6.43 -10.50
C VAL A 39 6.68 -7.31 -10.86
N LYS A 40 7.40 -7.00 -11.94
CA LYS A 40 8.57 -7.79 -12.36
C LYS A 40 9.83 -7.41 -11.58
N SER A 41 9.86 -6.26 -10.89
CA SER A 41 11.01 -5.88 -10.07
C SER A 41 11.27 -6.90 -8.97
N VAL A 42 12.54 -7.17 -8.65
CA VAL A 42 12.92 -8.11 -7.58
C VAL A 42 12.28 -7.71 -6.23
N ALA A 43 12.18 -6.41 -5.98
CA ALA A 43 11.52 -5.85 -4.80
C ALA A 43 10.03 -6.23 -4.77
N ALA A 44 9.27 -5.98 -5.83
CA ALA A 44 7.86 -6.38 -5.89
C ALA A 44 7.70 -7.89 -5.78
N GLN A 45 8.48 -8.69 -6.52
CA GLN A 45 8.40 -10.14 -6.49
C GLN A 45 8.59 -10.71 -5.07
N SER A 46 9.42 -10.09 -4.24
CA SER A 46 9.57 -10.51 -2.83
C SER A 46 8.29 -10.30 -2.02
N LEU A 47 7.56 -9.19 -2.25
CA LEU A 47 6.27 -8.90 -1.63
C LEU A 47 5.19 -9.90 -2.08
N PHE A 48 5.20 -10.30 -3.35
CA PHE A 48 4.31 -11.37 -3.85
C PHE A 48 4.65 -12.74 -3.27
N ARG A 49 5.93 -13.14 -3.24
CA ARG A 49 6.36 -14.42 -2.65
C ARG A 49 6.00 -14.52 -1.17
N ASN A 50 6.09 -13.41 -0.44
CA ASN A 50 5.73 -13.35 0.98
C ASN A 50 4.22 -13.22 1.22
N GLY A 51 3.41 -13.20 0.17
CA GLY A 51 1.95 -13.09 0.24
C GLY A 51 1.46 -11.74 0.78
N VAL A 52 2.29 -10.69 0.69
CA VAL A 52 1.87 -9.32 0.98
C VAL A 52 0.93 -8.85 -0.13
N PHE A 53 1.31 -9.06 -1.38
CA PHE A 53 0.41 -8.98 -2.54
C PHE A 53 0.06 -10.39 -3.02
N SER A 54 -1.13 -10.55 -3.63
CA SER A 54 -1.58 -11.82 -4.18
C SER A 54 -1.67 -11.76 -5.70
N ASN A 55 -1.10 -12.75 -6.38
CA ASN A 55 -1.25 -12.92 -7.83
C ASN A 55 -2.71 -13.18 -8.26
N LYS A 56 -3.56 -13.64 -7.33
CA LYS A 56 -4.99 -13.87 -7.58
C LYS A 56 -5.85 -12.64 -7.27
N GLY A 57 -5.29 -11.64 -6.58
CA GLY A 57 -6.01 -10.45 -6.10
C GLY A 57 -5.82 -9.26 -7.04
N PHE A 58 -5.90 -9.51 -8.35
CA PHE A 58 -5.74 -8.50 -9.39
C PHE A 58 -7.13 -8.02 -9.83
N ASP A 59 -7.48 -6.79 -9.49
CA ASP A 59 -8.72 -6.15 -9.96
C ASP A 59 -8.37 -5.15 -11.07
N ASN A 60 -9.05 -5.22 -12.20
CA ASN A 60 -8.76 -4.38 -13.35
C ASN A 60 -9.81 -3.27 -13.54
N ASN A 61 -9.36 -2.04 -13.73
CA ASN A 61 -10.15 -0.94 -14.25
C ASN A 61 -9.89 -0.84 -15.75
N ALA A 62 -10.80 -1.42 -16.54
CA ALA A 62 -10.65 -1.47 -18.00
C ALA A 62 -10.70 -0.09 -18.67
N GLU A 63 -11.45 0.85 -18.09
CA GLU A 63 -11.59 2.21 -18.61
C GLU A 63 -10.30 3.01 -18.41
N ALA A 64 -9.66 2.86 -17.24
CA ALA A 64 -8.40 3.52 -16.92
C ALA A 64 -7.15 2.75 -17.41
N TYR A 65 -7.32 1.53 -17.95
CA TYR A 65 -6.21 0.61 -18.29
C TYR A 65 -5.28 0.28 -17.10
N ARG A 66 -5.82 0.36 -15.88
CA ARG A 66 -5.11 0.16 -14.60
C ARG A 66 -5.51 -1.15 -13.91
N GLY A 67 -4.60 -1.69 -13.12
CA GLY A 67 -4.77 -2.94 -12.41
C GLY A 67 -4.20 -2.86 -11.01
N TYR A 68 -4.95 -3.36 -10.04
CA TYR A 68 -4.65 -3.18 -8.62
C TYR A 68 -4.35 -4.51 -7.95
N TYR A 69 -3.17 -4.62 -7.36
CA TYR A 69 -2.82 -5.68 -6.43
C TYR A 69 -3.03 -5.18 -5.00
N PHE A 70 -4.17 -5.51 -4.42
CA PHE A 70 -4.47 -5.14 -3.04
C PHE A 70 -3.55 -5.86 -2.06
N SER A 71 -3.09 -5.12 -1.06
CA SER A 71 -2.35 -5.73 0.05
C SER A 71 -3.26 -6.69 0.82
N GLN A 72 -2.69 -7.83 1.18
CA GLN A 72 -3.32 -8.91 1.95
C GLN A 72 -2.78 -9.00 3.37
N LYS A 73 -1.65 -8.33 3.63
CA LYS A 73 -1.01 -8.21 4.94
C LYS A 73 -0.74 -6.74 5.26
N PRO A 74 -0.59 -6.37 6.54
CA PRO A 74 -0.12 -5.03 6.88
C PRO A 74 1.20 -4.73 6.18
N LEU A 75 1.20 -3.68 5.35
CA LEU A 75 2.34 -3.17 4.61
C LEU A 75 2.36 -1.65 4.78
N THR A 76 3.51 -1.10 5.14
CA THR A 76 3.66 0.34 5.35
C THR A 76 4.77 0.93 4.51
N PHE A 77 4.63 2.19 4.13
CA PHE A 77 5.63 2.98 3.43
C PHE A 77 5.56 4.41 3.96
N LEU A 78 6.67 4.91 4.53
CA LEU A 78 6.74 6.26 5.12
C LEU A 78 5.58 6.60 6.07
N ASN A 79 5.20 5.65 6.93
CA ASN A 79 4.07 5.72 7.88
C ASN A 79 2.66 5.75 7.25
N PHE A 80 2.53 5.58 5.95
CA PHE A 80 1.26 5.27 5.31
C PHE A 80 1.08 3.76 5.23
N ASN A 81 -0.17 3.30 5.25
CA ASN A 81 -0.47 1.93 4.85
C ASN A 81 -0.46 1.86 3.32
N VAL A 82 0.18 0.83 2.75
CA VAL A 82 0.12 0.54 1.32
C VAL A 82 -1.12 -0.31 1.07
N ALA A 83 -2.16 0.31 0.51
CA ALA A 83 -3.44 -0.34 0.26
C ALA A 83 -3.37 -1.22 -1.00
N ALA A 84 -2.71 -0.74 -2.05
CA ALA A 84 -2.47 -1.51 -3.27
C ALA A 84 -1.21 -1.04 -4.00
N LEU A 85 -0.67 -1.95 -4.82
CA LEU A 85 0.19 -1.63 -5.94
C LEU A 85 -0.69 -1.51 -7.19
N ASP A 86 -0.71 -0.33 -7.79
CA ASP A 86 -1.41 -0.01 -9.02
C ASP A 86 -0.44 -0.03 -10.20
N ILE A 87 -0.77 -0.80 -11.24
CA ILE A 87 0.06 -1.00 -12.43
C ILE A 87 -0.77 -0.81 -13.71
N PRO A 88 -0.16 -0.41 -14.82
CA PRO A 88 -0.77 -0.58 -16.13
C PRO A 88 -0.87 -2.08 -16.47
N TYR A 89 -1.99 -2.55 -17.02
CA TYR A 89 -2.22 -3.99 -17.24
C TYR A 89 -2.52 -4.43 -18.68
N LYS A 90 -2.70 -3.48 -19.61
CA LYS A 90 -2.83 -3.78 -21.03
C LYS A 90 -1.74 -3.08 -21.82
N THR A 91 -1.15 -3.82 -22.74
CA THR A 91 -0.11 -3.38 -23.68
C THR A 91 -0.67 -2.92 -25.04
N MET A 92 -1.98 -3.09 -25.29
CA MET A 92 -2.58 -2.79 -26.60
C MET A 92 -3.50 -1.56 -26.54
N TYR A 93 -2.89 -0.50 -27.04
CA TYR A 93 -3.32 0.86 -27.36
C TYR A 93 -4.75 1.04 -27.87
N VAL A 94 -5.51 1.93 -27.22
CA VAL A 94 -6.59 2.71 -27.85
C VAL A 94 -6.74 4.10 -27.16
N GLY A 95 -5.75 5.00 -27.26
CA GLY A 95 -5.94 6.42 -26.89
C GLY A 95 -4.80 7.10 -26.11
N CYS A 96 -4.79 8.44 -26.11
CA CYS A 96 -3.71 9.34 -25.68
C CYS A 96 -3.63 9.66 -24.17
N CYS A 97 -4.29 8.90 -23.30
CA CYS A 97 -4.42 9.25 -21.87
C CYS A 97 -4.03 8.09 -20.93
N VAL A 98 -3.07 7.24 -21.32
CA VAL A 98 -2.66 6.09 -20.51
C VAL A 98 -1.49 6.48 -19.60
N ILE A 99 -1.65 6.31 -18.28
CA ILE A 99 -0.57 6.47 -17.31
C ILE A 99 0.24 5.17 -17.29
N HIS A 100 1.49 5.23 -17.78
CA HIS A 100 2.39 4.08 -17.88
C HIS A 100 3.15 3.76 -16.60
N GLN A 101 3.05 4.62 -15.59
CA GLN A 101 3.87 4.52 -14.39
C GLN A 101 3.19 3.65 -13.33
N ASN A 102 3.98 2.90 -12.56
CA ASN A 102 3.47 2.18 -11.41
C ASN A 102 3.22 3.15 -10.26
N SER A 103 2.21 2.84 -9.45
CA SER A 103 1.81 3.70 -8.34
C SER A 103 1.56 2.87 -7.08
N PHE A 104 1.85 3.45 -5.92
CA PHE A 104 1.27 2.96 -4.67
C PHE A 104 0.03 3.78 -4.34
N ILE A 105 -1.06 3.07 -4.02
CA ILE A 105 -2.23 3.67 -3.37
C ILE A 105 -2.01 3.55 -1.87
N LEU A 106 -1.88 4.69 -1.22
CA LEU A 106 -1.55 4.82 0.19
C LEU A 106 -2.79 5.29 0.95
N SER A 107 -3.07 4.68 2.09
CA SER A 107 -4.12 5.14 3.00
C SER A 107 -3.52 5.76 4.24
N HIS A 108 -4.11 6.87 4.71
CA HIS A 108 -3.61 7.58 5.89
C HIS A 108 -3.67 6.71 7.15
N THR A 109 -2.67 6.88 8.01
CA THR A 109 -2.65 6.41 9.40
C THR A 109 -2.51 7.61 10.33
N ILE A 110 -2.66 7.39 11.64
CA ILE A 110 -2.40 8.44 12.64
C ILE A 110 -0.95 8.97 12.62
N LYS A 111 -0.01 8.21 12.05
CA LYS A 111 1.41 8.57 11.95
C LYS A 111 1.80 9.07 10.55
N SER A 112 0.85 9.15 9.61
CA SER A 112 1.11 9.61 8.25
C SER A 112 1.65 11.04 8.26
N ASP A 113 2.74 11.25 7.53
CA ASP A 113 3.40 12.55 7.39
C ASP A 113 3.55 12.90 5.90
N MET A 114 2.73 13.83 5.44
CA MET A 114 2.76 14.31 4.05
C MET A 114 4.06 15.00 3.70
N ASP A 115 4.72 15.68 4.65
CA ASP A 115 5.98 16.37 4.37
C ASP A 115 7.09 15.38 4.07
N THR A 116 7.14 14.27 4.80
CA THR A 116 8.06 13.15 4.50
C THR A 116 7.77 12.53 3.14
N LEU A 117 6.49 12.29 2.82
CA LEU A 117 6.09 11.75 1.53
C LEU A 117 6.47 12.69 0.37
N HIS A 118 6.24 13.99 0.52
CA HIS A 118 6.62 14.99 -0.49
C HIS A 118 8.13 15.16 -0.61
N ARG A 119 8.89 15.07 0.48
CA ARG A 119 10.37 15.05 0.43
C ARG A 119 10.88 13.86 -0.36
N PHE A 120 10.36 12.66 -0.08
CA PHE A 120 10.68 11.46 -0.84
C PHE A 120 10.33 11.64 -2.32
N ALA A 121 9.15 12.18 -2.62
CA ALA A 121 8.69 12.37 -3.99
C ALA A 121 9.60 13.33 -4.78
N ARG A 122 9.94 14.50 -4.20
CA ARG A 122 10.88 15.44 -4.83
C ARG A 122 12.26 14.84 -5.05
N LYS A 123 12.82 14.16 -4.04
CA LYS A 123 14.13 13.52 -4.13
C LYS A 123 14.22 12.51 -5.26
N ASN A 124 13.09 11.84 -5.56
CA ASN A 124 13.05 10.74 -6.51
C ASN A 124 12.27 11.06 -7.79
N ASN A 125 11.94 12.31 -8.11
CA ASN A 125 11.13 12.68 -9.28
C ASN A 125 9.82 11.88 -9.36
N CYS A 126 9.07 11.91 -8.27
CA CYS A 126 7.74 11.31 -8.17
C CYS A 126 6.69 12.40 -7.95
N ARG A 127 5.45 12.11 -8.38
CA ARG A 127 4.25 12.90 -8.13
C ARG A 127 3.44 12.26 -7.02
N VAL A 128 2.94 13.09 -6.11
CA VAL A 128 1.95 12.70 -5.10
C VAL A 128 0.62 13.29 -5.52
N ASP A 129 -0.41 12.46 -5.59
CA ASP A 129 -1.78 12.87 -5.85
C ASP A 129 -2.61 12.74 -4.57
N SER A 130 -3.24 13.83 -4.14
CA SER A 130 -4.05 13.85 -2.91
C SER A 130 -5.39 13.12 -3.07
N ASP A 131 -5.84 12.91 -4.31
CA ASP A 131 -7.07 12.22 -4.62
C ASP A 131 -6.74 10.83 -5.15
N GLY A 132 -6.14 9.99 -4.29
CA GLY A 132 -5.56 8.71 -4.69
C GLY A 132 -6.55 7.67 -5.24
N LEU A 133 -7.86 7.95 -5.20
CA LEU A 133 -8.91 7.13 -5.80
C LEU A 133 -9.64 7.82 -6.98
N ASP A 134 -9.26 9.04 -7.37
CA ASP A 134 -9.91 9.72 -8.49
C ASP A 134 -9.70 8.93 -9.80
N GLY A 135 -10.76 8.82 -10.61
CA GLY A 135 -10.78 7.97 -11.80
C GLY A 135 -10.81 6.45 -11.55
N ILE A 136 -10.91 5.99 -10.30
CA ILE A 136 -11.15 4.57 -9.97
C ILE A 136 -12.65 4.29 -9.95
N ILE A 137 -13.10 3.30 -10.73
CA ILE A 137 -14.51 2.89 -10.77
C ILE A 137 -15.05 2.46 -9.41
N ASP A 138 -16.33 2.74 -9.16
CA ASP A 138 -17.00 2.55 -7.87
C ASP A 138 -16.77 1.18 -7.22
N PRO A 139 -16.86 0.03 -7.92
CA PRO A 139 -16.67 -1.27 -7.27
C PRO A 139 -15.27 -1.45 -6.67
N ILE A 140 -14.25 -0.88 -7.30
CA ILE A 140 -12.86 -0.94 -6.85
C ILE A 140 -12.63 0.07 -5.72
N ALA A 141 -13.15 1.29 -5.86
CA ALA A 141 -13.08 2.32 -4.82
C ALA A 141 -13.73 1.84 -3.50
N VAL A 142 -14.90 1.19 -3.57
CA VAL A 142 -15.58 0.58 -2.41
C VAL A 142 -14.69 -0.48 -1.74
N LYS A 143 -13.94 -1.28 -2.52
CA LYS A 143 -13.01 -2.28 -1.99
C LYS A 143 -11.86 -1.64 -1.22
N PHE A 144 -11.31 -0.51 -1.71
CA PHE A 144 -10.31 0.28 -0.99
C PHE A 144 -10.83 0.77 0.35
N VAL A 145 -11.98 1.45 0.35
CA VAL A 145 -12.59 2.00 1.57
C VAL A 145 -12.87 0.89 2.59
N LYS A 146 -13.45 -0.23 2.14
CA LYS A 146 -13.76 -1.37 3.02
C LYS A 146 -12.52 -2.02 3.62
N LYS A 147 -11.43 -2.16 2.87
CA LYS A 147 -10.19 -2.78 3.35
C LYS A 147 -9.38 -1.87 4.28
N SER A 148 -9.33 -0.57 3.98
CA SER A 148 -8.49 0.38 4.71
C SER A 148 -9.22 1.13 5.82
N ASN A 149 -10.54 1.03 5.90
CA ASN A 149 -11.39 1.73 6.87
C ASN A 149 -11.16 3.26 6.89
N THR A 150 -10.98 3.84 5.72
CA THR A 150 -10.78 5.28 5.50
C THR A 150 -11.20 5.66 4.09
N THR A 151 -11.51 6.93 3.88
CA THR A 151 -11.75 7.54 2.56
C THR A 151 -10.58 8.41 2.10
N HIS A 152 -9.55 8.59 2.94
CA HIS A 152 -8.39 9.42 2.66
C HIS A 152 -7.26 8.58 2.08
N PHE A 153 -7.10 8.68 0.76
CA PHE A 153 -6.05 7.99 0.02
C PHE A 153 -5.22 8.99 -0.75
N VAL A 154 -3.92 8.71 -0.84
CA VAL A 154 -3.01 9.44 -1.72
C VAL A 154 -2.33 8.43 -2.65
N SER A 155 -2.05 8.83 -3.89
CA SER A 155 -1.23 8.02 -4.78
C SER A 155 0.19 8.59 -4.84
N ILE A 156 1.19 7.72 -4.96
CA ILE A 156 2.54 8.13 -5.31
C ILE A 156 3.00 7.36 -6.54
N THR A 157 3.46 8.12 -7.53
CA THR A 157 3.83 7.63 -8.86
C THR A 157 5.17 8.23 -9.23
N CYS A 158 6.14 7.43 -9.64
CA CYS A 158 7.45 7.94 -10.04
C CYS A 158 7.62 7.91 -11.56
N GLU A 159 8.28 8.91 -12.11
CA GLU A 159 8.66 8.87 -13.52
C GLU A 159 9.65 7.73 -13.76
N ASN A 160 9.36 6.90 -14.76
CA ASN A 160 10.29 5.89 -15.24
C ASN A 160 11.21 6.55 -16.28
N PRO A 161 12.53 6.67 -16.02
CA PRO A 161 13.46 7.29 -16.96
C PRO A 161 13.62 6.51 -18.27
N ASN A 162 13.11 5.28 -18.34
CA ASN A 162 13.18 4.39 -19.52
C ASN A 162 11.81 4.19 -20.19
N ALA A 163 10.82 5.04 -19.90
CA ALA A 163 9.53 4.99 -20.58
C ALA A 163 9.64 5.65 -21.96
N GLU A 164 9.89 4.85 -22.99
CA GLU A 164 9.73 5.20 -24.41
C GLU A 164 8.32 4.86 -24.92
#